data_AF-A0A7K2JB61-F1
#
_entry.id   AF-A0A7K2JB61-F1
#
_cell.length_a   1.000
_cell.length_b   1.000
_cell.length_c   1.000
_cell.angle_alpha   90.00
_cell.angle_beta   90.00
_cell.angle_gamma   90.00
#
_symmetry.space_group_name_H-M   'P 1'
#
loop_
_entity.id
_entity.type
_entity.pdbx_description
1 polymer ?
#
loop_
_entity_poly.entity_id
_entity_poly.type
_entity_poly.pdbx_seq_one_letter_code
_entity_poly.pdbx_strand_id
1 'polypeptide(L)'
;MTIRETNRADVIPLRPLPAPPGPVPTREPLWRDLVGEALRRERRSQGRTLKDVAAAARISMPYLSEVERGRKEASSEVLAAAARALGLTLADLLALAQGELIRLSAARSRSTGHPGRQVGPGAGRGGSDGHRTAGGLSGCQGRSGGTVLDMDSRTTVERAQRFRQLHADHQPLVLPTVWDAWSARTAAAAGFPALTVGSHPLADSRGAEDKEGQTFEEVLAAVRPIIAAVDIPVSVDLEAGYGKQPADLIAGLVEIGGVGLNIEDTVHSEGGRVRTTQEHAGFIADLHAAADASGVPVWINGRTDLFIYAEDAADVLDEVIERLRAMEQAGADSVYPVKIQDDDELLKAVTAAVSVPVNSTAHPVKHDLERFRSLGVGRVTYGPLLQLALTDAMKDMLAPWAP
;
A
#
# COMPACT_ATOMS: atom_id res chain seq x y z
N MET A 1 29.55 30.99 71.73
CA MET A 1 29.06 32.38 71.78
C MET A 1 29.48 33.04 70.48
N THR A 2 28.63 33.05 69.46
CA THR A 2 27.55 34.02 69.09
C THR A 2 27.98 34.87 67.89
N ILE A 3 27.41 34.55 66.71
CA ILE A 3 26.57 35.43 65.85
C ILE A 3 27.40 36.40 64.99
N ARG A 4 27.64 36.05 63.71
CA ARG A 4 26.91 36.54 62.50
C ARG A 4 27.04 38.05 62.28
N GLU A 5 27.93 38.44 61.38
CA GLU A 5 27.76 39.64 60.56
C GLU A 5 27.25 39.22 59.18
N THR A 6 26.09 39.77 58.82
CA THR A 6 25.41 39.61 57.53
C THR A 6 26.07 40.48 56.47
N ASN A 7 26.66 39.86 55.45
CA ASN A 7 27.06 40.58 54.24
C ASN A 7 25.81 40.81 53.37
N ARG A 8 25.36 42.06 53.29
CA ARG A 8 24.36 42.53 52.32
C ARG A 8 25.05 42.68 50.97
N ALA A 9 24.88 41.70 50.09
CA ALA A 9 25.12 41.90 48.67
C ALA A 9 23.84 42.39 48.00
N ASP A 10 23.91 43.51 47.30
CA ASP A 10 22.83 44.01 46.45
C ASP A 10 22.52 42.98 45.36
N VAL A 11 21.28 42.50 45.35
CA VAL A 11 20.78 41.60 44.29
C VAL A 11 20.62 42.42 43.02
N ILE A 12 21.61 42.35 42.13
CA ILE A 12 21.47 42.84 40.75
C ILE A 12 20.44 41.93 40.07
N PRO A 13 19.28 42.43 39.61
CA PRO A 13 18.34 41.60 38.88
C PRO A 13 19.02 41.12 37.60
N LEU A 14 19.11 39.79 37.45
CA LEU A 14 19.61 39.16 36.23
C LEU A 14 18.81 39.71 35.04
N ARG A 15 19.51 40.26 34.06
CA ARG A 15 18.93 40.59 32.75
C ARG A 15 18.18 39.35 32.26
N PRO A 16 16.91 39.45 31.86
CA PRO A 16 16.20 38.33 31.26
C PRO A 16 17.06 37.78 30.12
N LEU A 17 17.32 36.47 30.13
CA LEU A 17 17.96 35.80 29.00
C LEU A 17 17.16 36.16 27.74
N PRO A 18 17.81 36.58 26.64
CA PRO A 18 17.09 36.80 25.40
C PRO A 18 16.33 35.52 25.07
N ALA A 19 15.04 35.66 24.77
CA ALA A 19 14.19 34.54 24.43
C ALA A 19 14.91 33.69 23.37
N PRO A 20 14.86 32.35 23.47
CA PRO A 20 15.42 31.49 22.44
C PRO A 20 14.89 31.97 21.08
N PRO A 21 15.74 32.05 20.04
CA PRO A 21 15.29 32.52 18.74
C PRO A 21 14.06 31.70 18.35
N GLY A 22 12.95 32.41 18.09
CA GLY A 22 11.71 31.77 17.67
C GLY A 22 11.99 30.83 16.50
N PRO A 23 11.19 29.77 16.32
CA PRO A 23 11.41 28.78 15.27
C PRO A 23 11.62 29.51 13.93
N VAL A 24 12.81 29.37 13.36
CA VAL A 24 13.13 29.92 12.04
C VAL A 24 12.10 29.33 11.09
N PRO A 25 11.32 30.14 10.35
CA PRO A 25 10.33 29.59 9.43
C PRO A 25 11.06 28.69 8.43
N THR A 26 10.77 27.39 8.50
CA THR A 26 11.38 26.39 7.65
C THR A 26 10.83 26.59 6.24
N ARG A 27 11.52 27.40 5.42
CA ARG A 27 11.18 27.61 4.01
C ARG A 27 11.12 26.27 3.30
N GLU A 28 10.07 26.05 2.51
CA GLU A 28 9.95 24.86 1.65
C GLU A 28 11.28 24.55 0.95
N PRO A 29 11.75 23.29 0.98
CA PRO A 29 13.03 22.94 0.37
C PRO A 29 12.97 23.21 -1.13
N LEU A 30 14.03 23.81 -1.67
CA LEU A 30 14.07 24.10 -3.10
C LEU A 30 14.39 22.83 -3.88
N TRP A 31 13.92 22.77 -5.12
CA TRP A 31 14.19 21.65 -6.02
C TRP A 31 15.69 21.31 -6.14
N ARG A 32 16.54 22.32 -6.30
CA ARG A 32 18.00 22.12 -6.36
C ARG A 32 18.61 21.51 -5.10
N ASP A 33 18.00 21.72 -3.93
CA ASP A 33 18.50 21.16 -2.67
C ASP A 33 18.21 19.65 -2.62
N LEU A 34 17.00 19.28 -3.03
CA LEU A 34 16.54 17.88 -3.09
C LEU A 34 17.35 17.06 -4.09
N VAL A 35 17.51 17.58 -5.31
CA VAL A 35 18.28 16.93 -6.36
C VAL A 35 19.77 16.88 -6.01
N GLY A 36 20.30 17.96 -5.45
CA GLY A 36 21.68 18.02 -4.98
C GLY A 36 21.98 16.95 -3.94
N GLU A 37 21.13 16.80 -2.92
CA GLU A 37 21.31 15.77 -1.89
C GLU A 37 21.09 14.35 -2.43
N ALA A 38 20.14 14.15 -3.35
CA ALA A 38 19.93 12.85 -4.00
C ALA A 38 21.19 12.38 -4.75
N LEU A 39 21.77 13.24 -5.59
CA LEU A 39 23.03 12.96 -6.29
C LEU A 39 24.19 12.69 -5.32
N ARG A 40 24.28 13.51 -4.27
CA ARG A 40 25.34 13.41 -3.27
C ARG A 40 25.25 12.14 -2.43
N ARG A 41 24.03 11.70 -2.08
CA ARG A 41 23.77 10.47 -1.33
C ARG A 41 24.10 9.25 -2.17
N GLU A 42 23.66 9.22 -3.42
CA GLU A 42 23.94 8.11 -4.34
C GLU A 42 25.43 8.00 -4.66
N ARG A 43 26.12 9.13 -4.90
CA ARG A 43 27.56 9.11 -5.10
C ARG A 43 28.30 8.53 -3.87
N ARG A 44 27.86 8.89 -2.66
CA ARG A 44 28.47 8.44 -1.41
C ARG A 44 28.17 6.97 -1.11
N SER A 45 26.97 6.46 -1.44
CA SER A 45 26.65 5.03 -1.29
C SER A 45 27.51 4.16 -2.20
N GLN A 46 27.84 4.65 -3.40
CA GLN A 46 28.77 4.00 -4.33
C GLN A 46 30.25 4.14 -3.94
N GLY A 47 30.58 4.90 -2.89
CA GLY A 47 31.97 5.17 -2.48
C GLY A 47 32.78 6.00 -3.49
N ARG A 48 32.12 6.72 -4.42
CA ARG A 48 32.78 7.44 -5.52
C ARG A 48 33.14 8.87 -5.16
N THR A 49 34.27 9.35 -5.68
CA THR A 49 34.70 10.73 -5.43
C THR A 49 33.96 11.72 -6.34
N LEU A 50 33.89 12.99 -5.93
CA LEU A 50 33.36 14.09 -6.76
C LEU A 50 34.09 14.18 -8.11
N LYS A 51 35.41 13.94 -8.11
CA LYS A 51 36.25 13.97 -9.30
C LYS A 51 35.82 12.90 -10.31
N ASP A 52 35.54 11.68 -9.85
CA ASP A 52 35.18 10.55 -10.70
C ASP A 52 33.83 10.77 -11.39
N VAL A 53 32.84 11.25 -10.63
CA VAL A 53 31.49 11.51 -11.17
C VAL A 53 31.49 12.73 -12.10
N ALA A 54 32.20 13.80 -11.74
CA ALA A 54 32.31 14.99 -12.60
C ALA A 54 32.98 14.67 -13.95
N ALA A 55 34.05 13.86 -13.92
CA ALA A 55 34.72 13.39 -15.13
C ALA A 55 33.79 12.55 -16.02
N ALA A 56 33.06 11.59 -15.44
CA ALA A 56 32.11 10.75 -16.16
C ALA A 56 30.92 11.55 -16.73
N ALA A 57 30.45 12.56 -15.99
CA ALA A 57 29.38 13.47 -16.42
C ALA A 57 29.86 14.57 -17.39
N ARG A 58 31.16 14.67 -17.67
CA ARG A 58 31.80 15.72 -18.49
C ARG A 58 31.48 17.15 -18.01
N ILE A 59 31.47 17.35 -16.70
CA ILE A 59 31.31 18.65 -16.05
C ILE A 59 32.48 18.92 -15.10
N SER A 60 32.68 20.18 -14.69
CA SER A 60 33.76 20.50 -13.75
C SER A 60 33.42 20.02 -12.34
N MET A 61 34.43 19.51 -11.62
CA MET A 61 34.28 19.08 -10.22
C MET A 61 33.75 20.19 -9.29
N PRO A 62 34.21 21.47 -9.41
CA PRO A 62 33.61 22.56 -8.64
C PRO A 62 32.13 22.77 -8.95
N TYR A 63 31.73 22.63 -10.22
CA TYR A 63 30.33 22.80 -10.63
C TYR A 63 29.44 21.69 -10.08
N LEU A 64 29.85 20.42 -10.17
CA LEU A 64 29.13 19.31 -9.54
C LEU A 64 28.99 19.52 -8.02
N SER A 65 30.04 20.03 -7.36
CA SER A 65 29.98 20.34 -5.93
C SER A 65 28.96 21.42 -5.60
N GLU A 66 28.85 22.48 -6.41
CA GLU A 66 27.83 23.53 -6.22
C GLU A 66 26.40 22.97 -6.42
N VAL A 67 26.22 22.05 -7.36
CA VAL A 67 24.94 21.35 -7.60
C VAL A 67 24.59 20.45 -6.41
N GLU A 68 25.49 19.59 -5.95
CA GLU A 68 25.27 18.71 -4.79
C GLU A 68 24.98 19.47 -3.48
N ARG A 69 25.38 20.74 -3.39
CA ARG A 69 25.15 21.61 -2.24
C ARG A 69 23.91 22.50 -2.37
N GLY A 70 23.11 22.32 -3.44
CA GLY A 70 21.92 23.14 -3.67
C GLY A 70 22.23 24.62 -3.92
N ARG A 71 23.43 24.95 -4.43
CA ARG A 71 23.83 26.34 -4.72
C ARG A 71 23.64 26.73 -6.18
N LYS A 72 23.40 25.77 -7.07
CA LYS A 72 23.18 25.98 -8.50
C LYS A 72 21.96 25.24 -9.01
N GLU A 73 21.20 25.92 -9.86
CA GLU A 73 20.18 25.31 -10.73
C GLU A 73 20.91 24.70 -11.94
N ALA A 74 20.97 23.38 -11.99
CA ALA A 74 21.53 22.66 -13.14
C ALA A 74 20.46 22.51 -14.22
N SER A 75 20.87 22.56 -15.50
CA SER A 75 19.95 22.26 -16.60
C SER A 75 19.56 20.77 -16.59
N SER A 76 18.45 20.44 -17.23
CA SER A 76 17.98 19.05 -17.37
C SER A 76 19.03 18.14 -18.04
N GLU A 77 19.83 18.66 -18.97
CA GLU A 77 20.93 17.93 -19.60
C GLU A 77 22.07 17.62 -18.63
N VAL A 78 22.43 18.59 -17.77
CA VAL A 78 23.46 18.42 -16.73
C VAL A 78 23.00 17.41 -15.68
N LEU A 79 21.75 17.51 -15.23
CA LEU A 79 21.17 16.56 -14.27
C LEU A 79 21.14 15.15 -14.85
N ALA A 80 20.70 15.00 -16.10
CA ALA A 80 20.70 13.71 -16.77
C ALA A 80 22.13 13.16 -16.97
N ALA A 81 23.12 14.01 -17.22
CA ALA A 81 24.52 13.59 -17.32
C ALA A 81 25.09 13.12 -15.97
N ALA A 82 24.80 13.83 -14.88
CA ALA A 82 25.21 13.45 -13.53
C ALA A 82 24.52 12.15 -13.06
N ALA A 83 23.22 11.99 -13.34
CA ALA A 83 22.47 10.77 -13.05
C ALA A 83 23.06 9.57 -13.80
N ARG A 84 23.25 9.68 -15.12
CA ARG A 84 23.87 8.61 -15.92
C ARG A 84 25.27 8.27 -15.46
N ALA A 85 26.06 9.27 -15.05
CA ALA A 85 27.39 9.03 -14.49
C ALA A 85 27.34 8.18 -13.22
N LEU A 86 26.23 8.16 -12.49
CA LEU A 86 25.95 7.33 -11.32
C LEU A 86 25.19 6.03 -11.64
N GLY A 87 24.96 5.71 -12.92
CA GLY A 87 24.19 4.53 -13.31
C GLY A 87 22.67 4.68 -13.15
N LEU A 88 22.20 5.92 -12.97
CA LEU A 88 20.78 6.25 -12.83
C LEU A 88 20.20 6.81 -14.13
N THR A 89 18.91 6.57 -14.36
CA THR A 89 18.12 7.36 -15.31
C THR A 89 17.71 8.69 -14.69
N LEU A 90 17.19 9.62 -15.51
CA LEU A 90 16.61 10.85 -14.96
C LEU A 90 15.38 10.56 -14.09
N ALA A 91 14.58 9.55 -14.44
CA ALA A 91 13.42 9.14 -13.65
C ALA A 91 13.82 8.65 -12.25
N ASP A 92 14.88 7.84 -12.15
CA ASP A 92 15.41 7.38 -10.86
C ASP A 92 15.86 8.55 -9.98
N LEU A 93 16.54 9.54 -10.58
CA LEU A 93 16.96 10.74 -9.86
C LEU A 93 15.76 11.55 -9.33
N LEU A 94 14.68 11.67 -10.11
CA LEU A 94 13.45 12.34 -9.68
C LEU A 94 12.78 11.59 -8.51
N ALA A 95 12.71 10.25 -8.58
CA ALA A 95 12.16 9.42 -7.52
C ALA A 95 12.97 9.55 -6.22
N LEU A 96 14.30 9.58 -6.31
CA LEU A 96 15.17 9.80 -5.15
C LEU A 96 14.99 11.21 -4.54
N ALA A 97 14.85 12.24 -5.37
CA ALA A 97 14.59 13.61 -4.92
C ALA A 97 13.21 13.74 -4.25
N GLN A 98 12.19 13.06 -4.80
CA GLN A 98 10.87 12.96 -4.18
C GLN A 98 10.93 12.27 -2.82
N GLY A 99 11.69 11.17 -2.71
CA GLY A 99 11.93 10.48 -1.43
C GLY A 99 12.67 11.34 -0.39
N GLU A 100 13.46 12.32 -0.80
CA GLU A 100 14.05 13.33 0.10
C GLU A 100 13.00 14.36 0.54
N LEU A 101 12.14 14.82 -0.37
CA LEU A 101 11.05 15.74 -0.06
C LEU A 101 10.08 15.15 0.97
N ILE A 102 9.71 13.88 0.80
CA ILE A 102 8.83 13.14 1.74
C ILE A 102 9.50 13.00 3.11
N ARG A 103 10.80 12.73 3.17
CA ARG A 103 11.54 12.65 4.45
C ARG A 103 11.55 14.00 5.18
N LEU A 104 11.76 15.09 4.44
CA LEU A 104 11.77 16.44 5.01
C LEU A 104 10.38 16.91 5.44
N SER A 105 9.32 16.55 4.70
CA SER A 105 7.94 16.86 5.09
C SER A 105 7.51 16.07 6.33
N ALA A 106 7.83 14.78 6.41
CA ALA A 106 7.55 13.94 7.58
C ALA A 106 8.34 14.39 8.83
N ALA A 107 9.54 14.93 8.67
CA ALA A 107 10.30 15.54 9.78
C ALA A 107 9.65 16.85 10.26
N ARG A 108 9.07 17.66 9.35
CA ARG A 108 8.32 18.87 9.70
C ARG A 108 7.04 18.57 10.46
N SER A 109 6.23 17.62 9.98
CA SER A 109 4.97 17.25 10.62
C SER A 109 5.17 16.78 12.07
N ARG A 110 6.29 16.11 12.35
CA ARG A 110 6.68 15.70 13.72
C ARG A 110 7.12 16.86 14.62
N SER A 111 7.59 17.98 14.05
CA SER A 111 8.00 19.16 14.81
C SER A 111 6.84 20.13 15.13
N THR A 112 5.74 20.06 14.39
CA THR A 112 4.59 21.00 14.50
C THR A 112 3.44 20.49 15.37
N GLY A 113 3.54 19.28 15.96
CA GLY A 113 2.50 18.72 16.83
C GLY A 113 2.48 19.34 18.23
N HIS A 114 1.67 20.39 18.43
CA HIS A 114 1.23 20.85 19.75
C HIS A 114 -0.23 20.41 19.99
N PRO A 115 -0.62 19.93 21.19
CA PRO A 115 -1.93 19.31 21.36
C PRO A 115 -3.05 20.35 21.59
N GLY A 116 -4.08 20.25 20.75
CA GLY A 116 -5.48 20.50 21.11
C GLY A 116 -6.05 21.89 20.80
N ARG A 117 -7.08 21.92 19.93
CA ARG A 117 -8.44 22.36 20.30
C ARG A 117 -9.46 22.06 19.19
N GLN A 118 -10.55 21.40 19.57
CA GLN A 118 -11.77 21.16 18.78
C GLN A 118 -12.72 22.39 18.75
N VAL A 119 -13.74 22.25 17.88
CA VAL A 119 -15.06 22.95 17.77
C VAL A 119 -15.05 24.15 16.80
N GLY A 120 -15.93 24.29 15.80
CA GLY A 120 -17.17 23.61 15.38
C GLY A 120 -17.71 24.25 14.07
N PRO A 121 -18.91 23.88 13.57
CA PRO A 121 -19.29 24.00 12.16
C PRO A 121 -19.92 25.36 11.78
N GLY A 122 -19.72 25.79 10.53
CA GLY A 122 -20.27 27.04 10.00
C GLY A 122 -20.56 27.01 8.50
N ALA A 123 -21.85 26.90 8.20
CA ALA A 123 -22.64 27.40 7.07
C ALA A 123 -21.98 27.74 5.71
N GLY A 124 -22.63 27.27 4.65
CA GLY A 124 -22.23 27.47 3.26
C GLY A 124 -22.49 28.87 2.68
N ARG A 125 -22.06 29.03 1.42
CA ARG A 125 -22.85 29.53 0.28
C ARG A 125 -21.95 29.81 -0.92
N GLY A 126 -22.37 29.31 -2.08
CA GLY A 126 -22.41 30.08 -3.33
C GLY A 126 -21.19 30.03 -4.24
N GLY A 127 -21.44 29.86 -5.55
CA GLY A 127 -20.55 30.38 -6.58
C GLY A 127 -20.35 29.49 -7.81
N SER A 128 -21.35 29.53 -8.67
CA SER A 128 -21.42 29.16 -10.10
C SER A 128 -20.21 29.45 -11.01
N ASP A 129 -20.15 28.62 -12.07
CA ASP A 129 -19.82 28.89 -13.48
C ASP A 129 -18.37 29.11 -13.95
N GLY A 130 -17.84 28.06 -14.60
CA GLY A 130 -17.81 27.99 -16.07
C GLY A 130 -16.62 28.63 -16.81
N HIS A 131 -15.82 27.81 -17.51
CA HIS A 131 -15.60 27.96 -18.96
C HIS A 131 -14.83 26.79 -19.59
N ARG A 132 -15.27 26.46 -20.80
CA ARG A 132 -14.68 25.52 -21.78
C ARG A 132 -13.33 26.03 -22.28
N THR A 133 -12.46 25.14 -22.76
CA THR A 133 -12.14 25.01 -24.20
C THR A 133 -11.19 23.85 -24.49
N ALA A 134 -11.42 23.26 -25.66
CA ALA A 134 -10.72 22.14 -26.25
C ALA A 134 -9.40 22.54 -26.94
N GLY A 135 -8.54 21.55 -27.18
CA GLY A 135 -7.40 21.67 -28.08
C GLY A 135 -6.62 20.36 -28.15
N GLY A 136 -7.03 19.45 -29.04
CA GLY A 136 -6.28 18.24 -29.34
C GLY A 136 -5.07 18.52 -30.22
N LEU A 137 -4.09 17.60 -30.19
CA LEU A 137 -3.18 17.37 -31.30
C LEU A 137 -2.73 15.91 -31.34
N SER A 138 -2.63 15.45 -32.57
CA SER A 138 -2.43 14.10 -33.08
C SER A 138 -1.01 13.57 -32.91
N GLY A 139 -0.92 12.29 -32.52
CA GLY A 139 -0.25 11.21 -33.25
C GLY A 139 1.21 11.35 -33.67
N CYS A 140 2.07 10.53 -33.06
CA CYS A 140 3.31 10.02 -33.66
C CYS A 140 3.43 8.52 -33.37
N GLN A 141 3.26 7.69 -34.41
CA GLN A 141 3.57 6.25 -34.40
C GLN A 141 5.09 6.04 -34.43
N GLY A 142 5.58 5.08 -33.63
CA GLY A 142 7.00 4.72 -33.61
C GLY A 142 7.29 3.39 -32.89
N ARG A 143 7.16 2.28 -33.63
CA ARG A 143 7.96 1.02 -33.57
C ARG A 143 8.23 0.35 -32.21
N SER A 144 7.44 -0.70 -31.97
CA SER A 144 7.81 -2.04 -31.45
C SER A 144 9.18 -2.19 -30.76
N GLY A 145 9.17 -2.06 -29.43
CA GLY A 145 10.17 -2.61 -28.52
C GLY A 145 9.54 -3.73 -27.67
N GLY A 146 9.23 -4.88 -28.29
CA GLY A 146 8.82 -6.07 -27.56
C GLY A 146 10.05 -6.84 -27.11
N THR A 147 10.35 -6.88 -25.81
CA THR A 147 11.34 -7.83 -25.27
C THR A 147 11.31 -7.98 -23.73
N VAL A 148 10.81 -7.00 -22.95
CA VAL A 148 10.71 -7.13 -21.48
C VAL A 148 9.28 -6.98 -20.96
N LEU A 149 8.56 -5.91 -21.33
CA LEU A 149 7.16 -5.70 -20.92
C LEU A 149 6.21 -6.79 -21.46
N ASP A 150 6.49 -7.30 -22.65
CA ASP A 150 5.72 -8.39 -23.30
C ASP A 150 5.95 -9.75 -22.60
N MET A 151 7.17 -9.97 -22.08
CA MET A 151 7.51 -11.19 -21.33
C MET A 151 6.91 -11.16 -19.91
N ASP A 152 6.90 -9.99 -19.27
CA ASP A 152 6.28 -9.78 -17.96
C ASP A 152 4.76 -9.95 -18.03
N SER A 153 4.11 -9.36 -19.06
CA SER A 153 2.68 -9.54 -19.31
C SER A 153 2.30 -10.99 -19.56
N ARG A 154 3.05 -11.72 -20.40
CA ARG A 154 2.85 -13.16 -20.63
C ARG A 154 2.98 -13.98 -19.36
N THR A 155 3.97 -13.65 -18.52
CA THR A 155 4.17 -14.31 -17.22
C THR A 155 2.98 -14.08 -16.28
N THR A 156 2.44 -12.87 -16.24
CA THR A 156 1.24 -12.53 -15.45
C THR A 156 0.01 -13.29 -15.92
N VAL A 157 -0.21 -13.40 -17.25
CA VAL A 157 -1.30 -14.21 -17.82
C VAL A 157 -1.17 -15.68 -17.41
N GLU A 158 0.03 -16.27 -17.54
CA GLU A 158 0.28 -17.67 -17.15
C GLU A 158 0.04 -17.90 -15.65
N ARG A 159 0.48 -16.96 -14.79
CA ARG A 159 0.22 -17.00 -13.34
C ARG A 159 -1.28 -16.88 -13.02
N ALA A 160 -2.01 -16.02 -13.73
CA ALA A 160 -3.46 -15.85 -13.54
C ALA A 160 -4.24 -17.12 -13.95
N GLN A 161 -3.87 -17.72 -15.09
CA GLN A 161 -4.42 -19.01 -15.51
C GLN A 161 -4.11 -20.11 -14.49
N ARG A 162 -2.87 -20.15 -13.96
CA ARG A 162 -2.52 -21.10 -12.89
C ARG A 162 -3.33 -20.86 -11.63
N PHE A 163 -3.57 -19.62 -11.24
CA PHE A 163 -4.37 -19.29 -10.05
C PHE A 163 -5.83 -19.75 -10.20
N ARG A 164 -6.42 -19.59 -11.38
CA ARG A 164 -7.73 -20.15 -11.69
C ARG A 164 -7.73 -21.68 -11.64
N GLN A 165 -6.73 -22.33 -12.22
CA GLN A 165 -6.60 -23.80 -12.16
C GLN A 165 -6.46 -24.29 -10.71
N LEU A 166 -5.71 -23.59 -9.86
CA LEU A 166 -5.56 -23.95 -8.45
C LEU A 166 -6.89 -23.95 -7.69
N HIS A 167 -7.80 -23.01 -7.98
CA HIS A 167 -9.14 -23.03 -7.37
C HIS A 167 -10.02 -24.18 -7.88
N ALA A 168 -9.74 -24.72 -9.07
CA ALA A 168 -10.40 -25.92 -9.58
C ALA A 168 -9.79 -27.22 -9.01
N ASP A 169 -8.47 -27.23 -8.80
CA ASP A 169 -7.72 -28.39 -8.30
C ASP A 169 -7.91 -28.63 -6.78
N HIS A 170 -8.26 -27.59 -6.03
CA HIS A 170 -8.29 -27.61 -4.57
C HIS A 170 -9.63 -27.16 -4.00
N GLN A 171 -10.15 -27.90 -3.02
CA GLN A 171 -11.31 -27.53 -2.20
C GLN A 171 -11.02 -27.83 -0.71
N PRO A 172 -10.67 -26.82 0.12
CA PRO A 172 -10.35 -25.44 -0.25
C PRO A 172 -8.92 -25.27 -0.80
N LEU A 173 -8.72 -24.23 -1.61
CA LEU A 173 -7.38 -23.67 -1.86
C LEU A 173 -6.93 -22.83 -0.64
N VAL A 174 -5.79 -23.18 -0.04
CA VAL A 174 -5.21 -22.42 1.09
C VAL A 174 -4.17 -21.44 0.58
N LEU A 175 -4.33 -20.16 0.95
CA LEU A 175 -3.56 -19.02 0.47
C LEU A 175 -3.04 -18.21 1.67
N PRO A 176 -1.84 -18.49 2.18
CA PRO A 176 -1.26 -17.71 3.27
C PRO A 176 -1.24 -16.22 2.95
N THR A 177 -1.67 -15.41 3.92
CA THR A 177 -1.68 -13.95 3.79
C THR A 177 -0.35 -13.38 4.30
N VAL A 178 0.45 -12.85 3.38
CA VAL A 178 1.81 -12.33 3.60
C VAL A 178 1.82 -10.80 3.51
N TRP A 179 2.92 -10.17 3.92
CA TRP A 179 3.04 -8.70 4.01
C TRP A 179 4.39 -8.15 3.57
N ASP A 180 5.38 -9.01 3.34
CA ASP A 180 6.69 -8.62 2.83
C ASP A 180 7.33 -9.75 2.00
N ALA A 181 8.49 -9.47 1.41
CA ALA A 181 9.21 -10.46 0.61
C ALA A 181 9.74 -11.66 1.44
N TRP A 182 9.97 -11.50 2.75
CA TRP A 182 10.43 -12.59 3.60
C TRP A 182 9.32 -13.59 3.88
N SER A 183 8.14 -13.10 4.29
CA SER A 183 6.94 -13.90 4.53
C SER A 183 6.47 -14.60 3.26
N ALA A 184 6.53 -13.91 2.10
CA ALA A 184 6.22 -14.52 0.79
C ALA A 184 7.15 -15.70 0.46
N ARG A 185 8.47 -15.50 0.53
CA ARG A 185 9.44 -16.58 0.27
C ARG A 185 9.29 -17.72 1.27
N THR A 186 9.00 -17.41 2.53
CA THR A 186 8.81 -18.40 3.59
C THR A 186 7.59 -19.28 3.28
N ALA A 187 6.47 -18.69 2.90
CA ALA A 187 5.26 -19.42 2.53
C ALA A 187 5.47 -20.24 1.23
N ALA A 188 6.12 -19.68 0.21
CA ALA A 188 6.44 -20.41 -1.01
C ALA A 188 7.37 -21.62 -0.74
N ALA A 189 8.41 -21.43 0.08
CA ALA A 189 9.34 -22.51 0.46
C ALA A 189 8.66 -23.60 1.30
N ALA A 190 7.59 -23.27 2.03
CA ALA A 190 6.75 -24.24 2.73
C ALA A 190 5.83 -25.05 1.78
N GLY A 191 5.82 -24.76 0.48
CA GLY A 191 5.11 -25.53 -0.54
C GLY A 191 3.71 -25.00 -0.87
N PHE A 192 3.32 -23.82 -0.41
CA PHE A 192 2.04 -23.23 -0.81
C PHE A 192 2.05 -22.83 -2.28
N PRO A 193 1.02 -23.17 -3.06
CA PRO A 193 1.05 -23.00 -4.51
C PRO A 193 0.64 -21.60 -4.98
N ALA A 194 0.12 -20.75 -4.08
CA ALA A 194 -0.24 -19.36 -4.31
C ALA A 194 -0.38 -18.63 -2.96
N LEU A 195 -0.37 -17.29 -2.99
CA LEU A 195 -0.38 -16.44 -1.79
C LEU A 195 -1.45 -15.34 -1.88
N THR A 196 -1.76 -14.72 -0.73
CA THR A 196 -2.44 -13.43 -0.66
C THR A 196 -1.56 -12.37 0.00
N VAL A 197 -1.70 -11.10 -0.36
CA VAL A 197 -1.17 -9.97 0.42
C VAL A 197 -2.34 -9.29 1.14
N GLY A 198 -2.23 -9.10 2.46
CA GLY A 198 -3.27 -8.44 3.25
C GLY A 198 -2.93 -6.97 3.52
N SER A 199 -3.91 -6.07 3.40
CA SER A 199 -3.73 -4.62 3.65
C SER A 199 -3.29 -4.35 5.09
N HIS A 200 -3.96 -4.96 6.08
CA HIS A 200 -3.66 -4.81 7.50
C HIS A 200 -2.22 -5.20 7.87
N PRO A 201 -1.74 -6.44 7.60
CA PRO A 201 -0.38 -6.80 7.98
C PRO A 201 0.67 -6.04 7.16
N LEU A 202 0.35 -5.62 5.93
CA LEU A 202 1.20 -4.74 5.13
C LEU A 202 1.36 -3.37 5.80
N ALA A 203 0.27 -2.73 6.20
CA ALA A 203 0.26 -1.44 6.88
C ALA A 203 1.03 -1.49 8.21
N ASP A 204 0.72 -2.48 9.06
CA ASP A 204 1.37 -2.69 10.36
C ASP A 204 2.89 -2.83 10.23
N SER A 205 3.36 -3.62 9.25
CA SER A 205 4.80 -3.84 9.03
C SER A 205 5.55 -2.58 8.58
N ARG A 206 4.83 -1.55 8.13
CA ARG A 206 5.37 -0.31 7.57
C ARG A 206 5.14 0.90 8.47
N GLY A 207 4.48 0.72 9.61
CA GLY A 207 4.09 1.81 10.50
C GLY A 207 3.06 2.76 9.88
N ALA A 208 2.25 2.25 8.94
CA ALA A 208 1.11 2.94 8.36
C ALA A 208 -0.18 2.51 9.06
N GLU A 209 -1.25 3.30 8.91
CA GLU A 209 -2.59 2.90 9.35
C GLU A 209 -3.28 2.05 8.27
N ASP A 210 -4.05 1.05 8.71
CA ASP A 210 -4.99 0.27 7.87
C ASP A 210 -6.22 1.14 7.50
N LYS A 211 -7.09 0.68 6.58
CA LYS A 211 -8.31 1.40 6.10
C LYS A 211 -8.01 2.56 5.14
N GLU A 212 -7.32 2.27 4.04
CA GLU A 212 -6.89 3.23 3.02
C GLU A 212 -5.98 4.35 3.58
N GLY A 213 -5.24 4.07 4.67
CA GLY A 213 -4.24 4.97 5.22
C GLY A 213 -3.00 5.16 4.34
N GLN A 214 -2.91 4.39 3.25
CA GLN A 214 -1.91 4.48 2.18
C GLN A 214 -2.62 4.77 0.85
N THR A 215 -1.96 5.49 -0.06
CA THR A 215 -2.50 5.65 -1.42
C THR A 215 -2.39 4.34 -2.20
N PHE A 216 -3.23 4.19 -3.23
CA PHE A 216 -3.15 3.04 -4.14
C PHE A 216 -1.74 2.83 -4.69
N GLU A 217 -1.06 3.92 -5.08
CA GLU A 217 0.29 3.87 -5.63
C GLU A 217 1.33 3.42 -4.58
N GLU A 218 1.16 3.81 -3.32
CA GLU A 218 2.00 3.35 -2.21
C GLU A 218 1.83 1.85 -1.95
N VAL A 219 0.59 1.36 -2.03
CA VAL A 219 0.27 -0.06 -1.92
C VAL A 219 0.91 -0.83 -3.06
N LEU A 220 0.72 -0.41 -4.32
CA LEU A 220 1.35 -1.07 -5.47
C LEU A 220 2.88 -1.10 -5.36
N ALA A 221 3.49 0.01 -4.94
CA ALA A 221 4.94 0.10 -4.74
C ALA A 221 5.45 -0.84 -3.63
N ALA A 222 4.65 -1.03 -2.57
CA ALA A 222 4.97 -1.95 -1.47
C ALA A 222 4.78 -3.43 -1.86
N VAL A 223 3.76 -3.73 -2.68
CA VAL A 223 3.40 -5.09 -3.09
C VAL A 223 4.27 -5.63 -4.22
N ARG A 224 4.72 -4.77 -5.16
CA ARG A 224 5.61 -5.17 -6.26
C ARG A 224 6.81 -6.04 -5.83
N PRO A 225 7.63 -5.66 -4.82
CA PRO A 225 8.74 -6.51 -4.38
C PRO A 225 8.31 -7.82 -3.71
N ILE A 226 7.08 -7.92 -3.19
CA ILE A 226 6.53 -9.16 -2.62
C ILE A 226 6.24 -10.15 -3.74
N ILE A 227 5.57 -9.70 -4.80
CA ILE A 227 5.24 -10.51 -5.98
C ILE A 227 6.53 -10.95 -6.70
N ALA A 228 7.48 -10.04 -6.87
CA ALA A 228 8.76 -10.35 -7.51
C ALA A 228 9.64 -11.33 -6.71
N ALA A 229 9.34 -11.57 -5.43
CA ALA A 229 10.11 -12.47 -4.58
C ALA A 229 9.76 -13.96 -4.79
N VAL A 230 8.70 -14.28 -5.54
CA VAL A 230 8.20 -15.64 -5.73
C VAL A 230 7.75 -15.89 -7.17
N ASP A 231 7.76 -17.16 -7.59
CA ASP A 231 7.30 -17.58 -8.92
C ASP A 231 5.81 -17.99 -8.97
N ILE A 232 5.19 -18.14 -7.79
CA ILE A 232 3.79 -18.54 -7.63
C ILE A 232 2.83 -17.35 -7.72
N PRO A 233 1.54 -17.58 -8.05
CA PRO A 233 0.56 -16.51 -8.18
C PRO A 233 0.28 -15.81 -6.83
N VAL A 234 0.04 -14.50 -6.88
CA VAL A 234 -0.25 -13.66 -5.70
C VAL A 234 -1.52 -12.84 -5.96
N SER A 235 -2.47 -12.95 -5.03
CA SER A 235 -3.68 -12.11 -4.97
C SER A 235 -3.50 -10.99 -3.93
N VAL A 236 -3.98 -9.79 -4.20
CA VAL A 236 -3.70 -8.60 -3.37
C VAL A 236 -5.00 -8.04 -2.80
N ASP A 237 -5.05 -7.82 -1.49
CA ASP A 237 -6.16 -7.08 -0.90
C ASP A 237 -6.08 -5.61 -1.29
N LEU A 238 -7.11 -5.11 -1.98
CA LEU A 238 -7.19 -3.72 -2.43
C LEU A 238 -8.28 -2.93 -1.69
N GLU A 239 -8.69 -3.41 -0.51
CA GLU A 239 -9.68 -2.75 0.35
C GLU A 239 -10.94 -2.37 -0.43
N ALA A 240 -11.38 -1.11 -0.35
CA ALA A 240 -12.58 -0.64 -1.07
C ALA A 240 -12.29 -0.15 -2.50
N GLY A 241 -11.01 -0.19 -2.92
CA GLY A 241 -10.54 0.28 -4.22
C GLY A 241 -9.90 1.68 -4.20
N TYR A 242 -9.57 2.26 -3.04
CA TYR A 242 -8.81 3.52 -2.92
C TYR A 242 -9.37 4.71 -3.73
N GLY A 243 -10.69 4.75 -3.91
CA GLY A 243 -11.39 5.75 -4.73
C GLY A 243 -11.02 5.71 -6.23
N LYS A 244 -10.38 4.64 -6.71
CA LYS A 244 -9.99 4.47 -8.12
C LYS A 244 -11.12 3.88 -8.95
N GLN A 245 -11.05 4.12 -10.25
CA GLN A 245 -11.93 3.43 -11.19
C GLN A 245 -11.49 1.96 -11.33
N PRO A 246 -12.42 1.02 -11.56
CA PRO A 246 -12.11 -0.40 -11.75
C PRO A 246 -11.01 -0.67 -12.79
N ALA A 247 -11.00 0.07 -13.90
CA ALA A 247 -9.97 -0.05 -14.93
C ALA A 247 -8.56 0.31 -14.42
N ASP A 248 -8.44 1.35 -13.58
CA ASP A 248 -7.17 1.77 -13.00
C ASP A 248 -6.67 0.75 -11.95
N LEU A 249 -7.59 0.15 -11.18
CA LEU A 249 -7.28 -0.90 -10.22
C LEU A 249 -6.70 -2.14 -10.90
N ILE A 250 -7.38 -2.63 -11.94
CA ILE A 250 -6.91 -3.78 -12.72
C ILE A 250 -5.59 -3.47 -13.40
N ALA A 251 -5.46 -2.32 -14.06
CA ALA A 251 -4.23 -1.93 -14.73
C ALA A 251 -3.05 -1.88 -13.77
N GLY A 252 -3.20 -1.22 -12.61
CA GLY A 252 -2.15 -1.11 -11.60
C GLY A 252 -1.78 -2.46 -10.98
N LEU A 253 -2.77 -3.32 -10.70
CA LEU A 253 -2.53 -4.66 -10.17
C LEU A 253 -1.75 -5.54 -11.16
N VAL A 254 -2.17 -5.54 -12.43
CA VAL A 254 -1.50 -6.31 -13.51
C VAL A 254 -0.08 -5.80 -13.74
N GLU A 255 0.14 -4.47 -13.67
CA GLU A 255 1.46 -3.85 -13.85
C GLU A 255 2.49 -4.30 -12.81
N ILE A 256 2.05 -4.66 -11.59
CA ILE A 256 2.93 -5.21 -10.54
C ILE A 256 2.99 -6.74 -10.55
N GLY A 257 2.35 -7.40 -11.51
CA GLY A 257 2.30 -8.86 -11.65
C GLY A 257 1.29 -9.55 -10.73
N GLY A 258 0.36 -8.80 -10.15
CA GLY A 258 -0.74 -9.34 -9.35
C GLY A 258 -1.78 -10.01 -10.24
N VAL A 259 -2.36 -11.12 -9.78
CA VAL A 259 -3.25 -11.96 -10.60
C VAL A 259 -4.64 -12.17 -10.00
N GLY A 260 -4.90 -11.56 -8.86
CA GLY A 260 -6.20 -11.59 -8.22
C GLY A 260 -6.29 -10.50 -7.17
N LEU A 261 -7.49 -10.16 -6.76
CA LEU A 261 -7.73 -9.12 -5.77
C LEU A 261 -8.86 -9.46 -4.81
N ASN A 262 -8.82 -8.86 -3.63
CA ASN A 262 -10.02 -8.67 -2.81
C ASN A 262 -10.53 -7.24 -3.02
N ILE A 263 -11.84 -7.07 -3.05
CA ILE A 263 -12.49 -5.77 -3.01
C ILE A 263 -13.67 -5.82 -2.04
N GLU A 264 -13.73 -4.89 -1.08
CA GLU A 264 -14.78 -4.84 -0.06
C GLU A 264 -15.82 -3.74 -0.31
N ASP A 265 -16.95 -3.85 0.37
CA ASP A 265 -18.08 -2.93 0.24
C ASP A 265 -18.03 -1.74 1.21
N THR A 266 -17.13 -1.73 2.19
CA THR A 266 -16.89 -0.59 3.07
C THR A 266 -15.98 0.44 2.42
N VAL A 267 -16.49 1.63 2.09
CA VAL A 267 -15.73 2.70 1.45
C VAL A 267 -15.10 3.62 2.50
N HIS A 268 -13.83 3.40 2.83
CA HIS A 268 -13.10 4.17 3.87
C HIS A 268 -12.96 5.65 3.52
N SER A 269 -12.67 5.97 2.25
CA SER A 269 -12.65 7.36 1.74
C SER A 269 -13.98 8.12 1.91
N GLU A 270 -15.10 7.43 2.13
CA GLU A 270 -16.42 8.01 2.42
C GLU A 270 -16.83 7.84 3.89
N GLY A 271 -15.86 7.73 4.80
CA GLY A 271 -16.11 7.61 6.24
C GLY A 271 -16.64 6.23 6.66
N GLY A 272 -16.34 5.18 5.88
CA GLY A 272 -16.77 3.81 6.17
C GLY A 272 -18.20 3.50 5.73
N ARG A 273 -18.73 4.24 4.75
CA ARG A 273 -20.05 3.94 4.16
C ARG A 273 -19.99 2.56 3.50
N VAL A 274 -20.94 1.69 3.83
CA VAL A 274 -21.12 0.41 3.15
C VAL A 274 -21.92 0.65 1.86
N ARG A 275 -21.38 0.20 0.71
CA ARG A 275 -22.08 0.22 -0.59
C ARG A 275 -23.38 -0.57 -0.50
N THR A 276 -24.38 -0.22 -1.31
CA THR A 276 -25.56 -1.09 -1.47
C THR A 276 -25.19 -2.36 -2.21
N THR A 277 -26.05 -3.39 -2.16
CA THR A 277 -25.82 -4.66 -2.88
C THR A 277 -25.59 -4.43 -4.38
N GLN A 278 -26.42 -3.59 -5.00
CA GLN A 278 -26.33 -3.31 -6.43
C GLN A 278 -25.13 -2.40 -6.78
N GLU A 279 -24.77 -1.46 -5.91
CA GLU A 279 -23.57 -0.62 -6.10
C GLU A 279 -22.31 -1.48 -6.05
N HIS A 280 -22.20 -2.38 -5.08
CA HIS A 280 -21.03 -3.24 -4.95
C HIS A 280 -20.96 -4.29 -6.06
N ALA A 281 -22.08 -4.93 -6.41
CA ALA A 281 -22.14 -5.84 -7.55
C ALA A 281 -21.80 -5.13 -8.88
N GLY A 282 -22.25 -3.90 -9.07
CA GLY A 282 -21.85 -3.08 -10.23
C GLY A 282 -20.34 -2.84 -10.29
N PHE A 283 -19.72 -2.52 -9.14
CA PHE A 283 -18.27 -2.35 -9.05
C PHE A 283 -17.50 -3.64 -9.38
N ILE A 284 -18.00 -4.81 -8.94
CA ILE A 284 -17.47 -6.13 -9.30
C ILE A 284 -17.57 -6.37 -10.82
N ALA A 285 -18.72 -6.07 -11.42
CA ALA A 285 -18.91 -6.25 -12.86
C ALA A 285 -17.95 -5.38 -13.68
N ASP A 286 -17.73 -4.13 -13.25
CA ASP A 286 -16.78 -3.23 -13.91
C ASP A 286 -15.32 -3.70 -13.74
N LEU A 287 -14.97 -4.29 -12.60
CA LEU A 287 -13.66 -4.94 -12.41
C LEU A 287 -13.49 -6.14 -13.34
N HIS A 288 -14.53 -6.96 -13.49
CA HIS A 288 -14.52 -8.12 -14.39
C HIS A 288 -14.34 -7.69 -15.85
N ALA A 289 -15.10 -6.68 -16.29
CA ALA A 289 -14.97 -6.11 -17.63
C ALA A 289 -13.59 -5.50 -17.88
N ALA A 290 -13.00 -4.85 -16.88
CA ALA A 290 -11.64 -4.32 -16.97
C ALA A 290 -10.58 -5.43 -17.04
N ALA A 291 -10.75 -6.54 -16.31
CA ALA A 291 -9.89 -7.71 -16.41
C ALA A 291 -9.95 -8.32 -17.82
N ASP A 292 -11.14 -8.52 -18.37
CA ASP A 292 -11.33 -8.99 -19.74
C ASP A 292 -10.66 -8.08 -20.77
N ALA A 293 -10.83 -6.76 -20.63
CA ALA A 293 -10.22 -5.77 -21.52
C ALA A 293 -8.69 -5.76 -21.43
N SER A 294 -8.11 -6.10 -20.28
CA SER A 294 -6.67 -6.22 -20.09
C SER A 294 -6.06 -7.48 -20.73
N GLY A 295 -6.90 -8.49 -21.03
CA GLY A 295 -6.46 -9.81 -21.50
C GLY A 295 -5.86 -10.70 -20.40
N VAL A 296 -5.85 -10.24 -19.15
CA VAL A 296 -5.41 -11.01 -17.99
C VAL A 296 -6.65 -11.52 -17.23
N PRO A 297 -6.80 -12.84 -17.02
CA PRO A 297 -7.92 -13.40 -16.27
C PRO A 297 -7.72 -13.20 -14.76
N VAL A 298 -7.76 -11.94 -14.30
CA VAL A 298 -7.61 -11.56 -12.88
C VAL A 298 -8.73 -12.21 -12.07
N TRP A 299 -8.36 -12.88 -10.98
CA TRP A 299 -9.32 -13.49 -10.06
C TRP A 299 -9.92 -12.46 -9.11
N ILE A 300 -11.22 -12.23 -9.21
CA ILE A 300 -11.93 -11.22 -8.40
C ILE A 300 -12.61 -11.91 -7.21
N ASN A 301 -12.14 -11.59 -6.00
CA ASN A 301 -12.74 -12.05 -4.75
C ASN A 301 -13.59 -10.91 -4.14
N GLY A 302 -14.92 -10.99 -4.31
CA GLY A 302 -15.84 -10.00 -3.79
C GLY A 302 -16.07 -10.17 -2.29
N ARG A 303 -15.63 -9.19 -1.48
CA ARG A 303 -15.74 -9.21 -0.02
C ARG A 303 -16.95 -8.40 0.43
N THR A 304 -17.64 -8.90 1.45
CA THR A 304 -18.67 -8.12 2.16
C THR A 304 -18.41 -8.07 3.64
N ASP A 305 -18.53 -6.87 4.20
CA ASP A 305 -18.31 -6.56 5.61
C ASP A 305 -19.60 -6.51 6.44
N LEU A 306 -20.76 -6.88 5.88
CA LEU A 306 -22.05 -6.79 6.60
C LEU A 306 -22.02 -7.49 7.97
N PHE A 307 -21.34 -8.63 8.09
CA PHE A 307 -21.17 -9.33 9.38
C PHE A 307 -20.24 -8.60 10.37
N ILE A 308 -19.35 -7.70 9.92
CA ILE A 308 -18.51 -6.90 10.82
C ILE A 308 -19.37 -5.89 11.60
N TYR A 309 -20.41 -5.35 10.96
CA TYR A 309 -21.26 -4.30 11.51
C TYR A 309 -22.51 -4.81 12.22
N ALA A 310 -22.82 -6.10 12.09
CA ALA A 310 -23.97 -6.71 12.71
C ALA A 310 -23.75 -6.93 14.22
N GLU A 311 -24.77 -6.61 15.03
CA GLU A 311 -24.79 -7.01 16.44
C GLU A 311 -25.02 -8.52 16.57
N ASP A 312 -25.96 -9.05 15.79
CA ASP A 312 -26.19 -10.49 15.59
C ASP A 312 -26.02 -10.83 14.10
N ALA A 313 -25.14 -11.77 13.81
CA ALA A 313 -24.87 -12.19 12.44
C ALA A 313 -26.10 -12.86 11.79
N ALA A 314 -26.97 -13.49 12.56
CA ALA A 314 -28.19 -14.11 12.02
C ALA A 314 -29.15 -13.07 11.40
N ASP A 315 -29.18 -11.85 11.93
CA ASP A 315 -30.09 -10.78 11.48
C ASP A 315 -29.74 -10.25 10.08
N VAL A 316 -28.49 -10.39 9.65
CA VAL A 316 -28.00 -9.90 8.35
C VAL A 316 -27.75 -11.02 7.34
N LEU A 317 -27.98 -12.29 7.71
CA LEU A 317 -27.66 -13.44 6.85
C LEU A 317 -28.35 -13.39 5.48
N ASP A 318 -29.64 -13.03 5.44
CA ASP A 318 -30.40 -12.95 4.19
C ASP A 318 -29.84 -11.85 3.27
N GLU A 319 -29.49 -10.69 3.82
CA GLU A 319 -28.88 -9.59 3.05
C GLU A 319 -27.48 -9.97 2.55
N VAL A 320 -26.70 -10.66 3.39
CA VAL A 320 -25.40 -11.20 2.98
C VAL A 320 -25.58 -12.15 1.80
N ILE A 321 -26.47 -13.14 1.90
CA ILE A 321 -26.71 -14.12 0.82
C ILE A 321 -27.17 -13.42 -0.46
N GLU A 322 -28.06 -12.43 -0.38
CA GLU A 322 -28.45 -11.61 -1.52
C GLU A 322 -27.23 -10.94 -2.17
N ARG A 323 -26.35 -10.36 -1.36
CA ARG A 323 -25.13 -9.70 -1.83
C ARG A 323 -24.11 -10.66 -2.43
N LEU A 324 -23.89 -11.82 -1.82
CA LEU A 324 -22.99 -12.84 -2.36
C LEU A 324 -23.46 -13.31 -3.75
N ARG A 325 -24.76 -13.56 -3.91
CA ARG A 325 -25.36 -13.94 -5.20
C ARG A 325 -25.27 -12.82 -6.22
N ALA A 326 -25.45 -11.57 -5.81
CA ALA A 326 -25.31 -10.42 -6.70
C ALA A 326 -23.86 -10.26 -7.20
N MET A 327 -22.86 -10.45 -6.33
CA MET A 327 -21.44 -10.45 -6.73
C MET A 327 -21.09 -11.60 -7.66
N GLU A 328 -21.60 -12.81 -7.38
CA GLU A 328 -21.46 -13.97 -8.26
C GLU A 328 -22.05 -13.70 -9.65
N GLN A 329 -23.28 -13.17 -9.72
CA GLN A 329 -23.92 -12.79 -10.99
C GLN A 329 -23.17 -11.67 -11.72
N ALA A 330 -22.48 -10.80 -10.99
CA ALA A 330 -21.64 -9.74 -11.53
C ALA A 330 -20.28 -10.25 -12.04
N GLY A 331 -19.93 -11.52 -11.82
CA GLY A 331 -18.68 -12.12 -12.32
C GLY A 331 -17.55 -12.19 -11.30
N ALA A 332 -17.84 -12.14 -9.99
CA ALA A 332 -16.86 -12.50 -8.97
C ALA A 332 -16.46 -13.98 -9.12
N ASP A 333 -15.16 -14.28 -9.15
CA ASP A 333 -14.64 -15.66 -9.20
C ASP A 333 -14.73 -16.36 -7.84
N SER A 334 -14.74 -15.60 -6.75
CA SER A 334 -15.02 -16.06 -5.39
C SER A 334 -15.69 -14.97 -4.57
N VAL A 335 -16.30 -15.34 -3.45
CA VAL A 335 -16.90 -14.38 -2.51
C VAL A 335 -16.36 -14.55 -1.10
N TYR A 336 -16.35 -13.47 -0.33
CA TYR A 336 -15.71 -13.43 0.99
C TYR A 336 -16.56 -12.68 2.03
N PRO A 337 -17.55 -13.36 2.63
CA PRO A 337 -18.21 -12.87 3.84
C PRO A 337 -17.24 -13.00 5.03
N VAL A 338 -16.70 -11.87 5.51
CA VAL A 338 -15.74 -11.88 6.62
C VAL A 338 -16.42 -12.08 7.98
N LYS A 339 -15.62 -12.34 9.01
CA LYS A 339 -16.00 -12.38 10.43
C LYS A 339 -16.83 -13.58 10.90
N ILE A 340 -17.17 -14.52 10.02
CA ILE A 340 -17.95 -15.74 10.35
C ILE A 340 -17.11 -17.01 10.47
N GLN A 341 -15.77 -16.92 10.50
CA GLN A 341 -14.90 -18.11 10.44
C GLN A 341 -15.07 -19.11 11.60
N ASP A 342 -15.64 -18.67 12.70
CA ASP A 342 -15.89 -19.46 13.91
C ASP A 342 -17.33 -20.01 13.99
N ASP A 343 -18.16 -19.74 12.98
CA ASP A 343 -19.57 -20.13 12.94
C ASP A 343 -19.84 -21.14 11.80
N ASP A 344 -20.01 -22.41 12.19
CA ASP A 344 -20.24 -23.51 11.24
C ASP A 344 -21.56 -23.37 10.48
N GLU A 345 -22.60 -22.86 11.13
CA GLU A 345 -23.93 -22.78 10.54
C GLU A 345 -24.00 -21.64 9.52
N LEU A 346 -23.40 -20.48 9.84
CA LEU A 346 -23.27 -19.40 8.88
C LEU A 346 -22.38 -19.80 7.69
N LEU A 347 -21.24 -20.48 7.93
CA LEU A 347 -20.38 -20.97 6.84
C LEU A 347 -21.11 -21.96 5.91
N LYS A 348 -21.88 -22.90 6.46
CA LYS A 348 -22.72 -23.81 5.65
C LYS A 348 -23.79 -23.04 4.87
N ALA A 349 -24.43 -22.06 5.50
CA ALA A 349 -25.47 -21.26 4.85
C ALA A 349 -24.93 -20.49 3.65
N VAL A 350 -23.80 -19.79 3.80
CA VAL A 350 -23.22 -19.00 2.70
C VAL A 350 -22.60 -19.87 1.61
N THR A 351 -21.97 -20.99 1.95
CA THR A 351 -21.39 -21.93 0.96
C THR A 351 -22.46 -22.65 0.16
N ALA A 352 -23.62 -22.95 0.75
CA ALA A 352 -24.76 -23.52 0.04
C ALA A 352 -25.51 -22.50 -0.84
N ALA A 353 -25.29 -21.19 -0.62
CA ALA A 353 -26.06 -20.14 -1.26
C ALA A 353 -25.52 -19.68 -2.63
N VAL A 354 -24.26 -19.94 -2.92
CA VAL A 354 -23.54 -19.56 -4.16
C VAL A 354 -22.83 -20.78 -4.76
N SER A 355 -22.49 -20.72 -6.05
CA SER A 355 -21.74 -21.77 -6.75
C SER A 355 -20.24 -21.50 -6.83
N VAL A 356 -19.83 -20.24 -6.72
CA VAL A 356 -18.42 -19.85 -6.63
C VAL A 356 -17.81 -20.16 -5.26
N PRO A 357 -16.48 -20.40 -5.18
CA PRO A 357 -15.80 -20.59 -3.90
C PRO A 357 -16.10 -19.49 -2.87
N VAL A 358 -16.50 -19.89 -1.68
CA VAL A 358 -16.53 -18.99 -0.51
C VAL A 358 -15.15 -18.99 0.15
N ASN A 359 -14.59 -17.79 0.34
CA ASN A 359 -13.37 -17.55 1.11
C ASN A 359 -13.69 -17.45 2.61
N SER A 360 -12.91 -18.10 3.46
CA SER A 360 -12.95 -17.91 4.92
C SER A 360 -11.57 -17.55 5.48
N THR A 361 -11.54 -16.69 6.51
CA THR A 361 -10.30 -16.38 7.24
C THR A 361 -9.99 -17.52 8.22
N ALA A 362 -8.76 -18.02 8.27
CA ALA A 362 -8.35 -19.03 9.24
C ALA A 362 -7.14 -18.57 10.06
N HIS A 363 -7.15 -18.87 11.36
CA HIS A 363 -5.94 -18.75 12.17
C HIS A 363 -5.08 -20.00 11.94
N PRO A 364 -3.79 -19.88 11.55
CA PRO A 364 -2.97 -21.01 11.11
C PRO A 364 -2.68 -22.04 12.21
N VAL A 365 -2.85 -21.67 13.47
CA VAL A 365 -2.63 -22.55 14.63
C VAL A 365 -3.93 -22.99 15.32
N LYS A 366 -5.00 -22.19 15.25
CA LYS A 366 -6.21 -22.43 16.07
C LYS A 366 -7.30 -23.17 15.29
N HIS A 367 -7.32 -23.00 13.97
CA HIS A 367 -8.33 -23.63 13.14
C HIS A 367 -7.79 -24.86 12.42
N ASP A 368 -8.70 -25.78 12.14
CA ASP A 368 -8.44 -27.02 11.42
C ASP A 368 -8.92 -26.91 9.96
N LEU A 369 -8.08 -27.38 9.03
CA LEU A 369 -8.39 -27.36 7.60
C LEU A 369 -9.51 -28.34 7.23
N GLU A 370 -9.58 -29.50 7.89
CA GLU A 370 -10.63 -30.49 7.62
C GLU A 370 -12.02 -29.96 7.98
N ARG A 371 -12.13 -29.18 9.08
CA ARG A 371 -13.36 -28.47 9.41
C ARG A 371 -13.84 -27.62 8.24
N PHE A 372 -13.02 -26.71 7.72
CA PHE A 372 -13.41 -25.85 6.60
C PHE A 372 -13.80 -26.64 5.34
N ARG A 373 -13.07 -27.73 5.04
CA ARG A 373 -13.42 -28.62 3.93
C ARG A 373 -14.80 -29.25 4.11
N SER A 374 -15.12 -29.73 5.31
CA SER A 374 -16.43 -30.32 5.61
C SER A 374 -17.59 -29.33 5.50
N LEU A 375 -17.31 -28.04 5.70
CA LEU A 375 -18.27 -26.94 5.59
C LEU A 375 -18.43 -26.41 4.15
N GLY A 376 -17.73 -26.98 3.17
CA GLY A 376 -17.83 -26.56 1.76
C GLY A 376 -17.08 -25.27 1.43
N VAL A 377 -16.19 -24.80 2.32
CA VAL A 377 -15.34 -23.63 2.03
C VAL A 377 -14.42 -23.94 0.86
N GLY A 378 -14.38 -23.05 -0.12
CA GLY A 378 -13.62 -23.22 -1.36
C GLY A 378 -12.26 -22.52 -1.34
N ARG A 379 -12.07 -21.52 -0.47
CA ARG A 379 -10.83 -20.74 -0.36
C ARG A 379 -10.56 -20.40 1.11
N VAL A 380 -9.31 -20.54 1.56
CA VAL A 380 -8.90 -20.18 2.93
C VAL A 380 -7.74 -19.20 2.87
N THR A 381 -7.88 -18.05 3.51
CA THR A 381 -6.82 -17.05 3.68
C THR A 381 -6.56 -16.82 5.17
N TYR A 382 -5.45 -16.18 5.53
CA TYR A 382 -5.14 -15.93 6.95
C TYR A 382 -5.46 -14.49 7.40
N GLY A 383 -5.66 -13.55 6.47
CA GLY A 383 -5.83 -12.14 6.82
C GLY A 383 -4.66 -11.67 7.72
N PRO A 384 -4.92 -10.92 8.79
CA PRO A 384 -3.86 -10.53 9.73
C PRO A 384 -3.41 -11.68 10.66
N LEU A 385 -4.13 -12.80 10.70
CA LEU A 385 -3.97 -13.82 11.75
C LEU A 385 -2.63 -14.57 11.68
N LEU A 386 -1.99 -14.65 10.51
CA LEU A 386 -0.63 -15.20 10.41
C LEU A 386 0.40 -14.28 11.08
N GLN A 387 0.31 -12.97 10.84
CA GLN A 387 1.20 -11.99 11.47
C GLN A 387 0.98 -11.93 12.99
N LEU A 388 -0.28 -12.03 13.43
CA LEU A 388 -0.60 -12.11 14.86
C LEU A 388 -0.06 -13.38 15.52
N ALA A 389 -0.20 -14.55 14.88
CA ALA A 389 0.37 -15.79 15.39
C ALA A 389 1.91 -15.73 15.53
N LEU A 390 2.59 -15.09 14.58
CA LEU A 390 4.03 -14.84 14.69
C LEU A 390 4.38 -13.82 15.78
N THR A 391 3.53 -12.82 15.99
CA THR A 391 3.71 -11.82 17.05
C THR A 391 3.69 -12.47 18.43
N ASP A 392 2.80 -13.42 18.66
CA ASP A 392 2.76 -14.17 19.92
C ASP A 392 4.03 -15.00 20.11
N ALA A 393 4.46 -15.74 19.09
CA ALA A 393 5.74 -16.48 19.14
C ALA A 393 6.94 -15.56 19.36
N MET A 394 6.95 -14.37 18.76
CA MET A 394 7.99 -13.36 18.94
C MET A 394 8.04 -12.84 20.38
N LYS A 395 6.88 -12.57 20.99
CA LYS A 395 6.80 -12.17 22.40
C LYS A 395 7.38 -13.26 23.31
N ASP A 396 7.03 -14.52 23.07
CA ASP A 396 7.54 -15.64 23.86
C ASP A 396 9.06 -15.79 23.74
N MET A 397 9.61 -15.61 22.52
CA MET A 397 11.06 -15.62 22.30
C MET A 397 11.78 -14.44 22.97
N LEU A 398 11.14 -13.27 23.06
CA LEU A 398 11.71 -12.06 23.65
C LEU A 398 11.53 -11.97 25.16
N ALA A 399 10.51 -12.62 25.73
CA ALA A 399 10.17 -12.52 27.16
C ALA A 399 11.35 -12.83 28.11
N PRO A 400 12.18 -13.87 27.87
CA PRO A 400 13.35 -14.13 28.72
C PRO A 400 14.45 -13.04 28.65
N TRP A 401 14.41 -12.17 27.64
CA TRP A 401 15.36 -11.07 27.44
C TRP A 401 14.83 -9.73 27.96
N ALA A 402 13.60 -9.68 28.47
CA ALA A 402 13.02 -8.48 29.05
C ALA A 402 13.71 -8.13 30.39
N PRO A 403 13.95 -6.84 30.68
CA PRO A 403 14.65 -6.38 31.89
C PRO A 403 13.88 -6.60 33.19
#